data_AF-A0A916QBK3-F1
#
_entry.id   AF-A0A916QBK3-F1
#
_cell.length_a   1.000
_cell.length_b   1.000
_cell.length_c   1.000
_cell.angle_alpha   90.00
_cell.angle_beta   90.00
_cell.angle_gamma   90.00
#
_symmetry.space_group_name_H-M   'P 1'
#
loop_
_entity.id
_entity.type
_entity.pdbx_description
1 polymer ?
#
loop_
_entity_poly.entity_id
_entity_poly.type
_entity_poly.pdbx_seq_one_letter_code
_entity_poly.pdbx_strand_id
1 'polypeptide(L)'
;MKKDIEKDIAFIAHYYGYEAQSRQLIEEMAELTQSINKKWRGENTGLYRGYYDDMKAITEEIADVQICIEQVKLLLGITDKQIESVAESKIIREKSRIREARRKTIS
;
A
#
# COMPACT_ATOMS: atom_id res chain seq x y z
N MET A 1 14.54 -1.57 1.11
CA MET A 1 14.65 -0.63 -0.01
C MET A 1 16.15 -0.41 -0.29
N LYS A 2 16.62 0.40 -1.25
CA LYS A 2 18.06 0.69 -1.30
C LYS A 2 18.45 1.47 -0.03
N LYS A 3 19.59 1.15 0.59
CA LYS A 3 20.02 1.73 1.87
C LYS A 3 20.11 3.26 1.87
N ASP A 4 20.42 3.87 0.73
CA ASP A 4 20.46 5.33 0.59
C ASP A 4 19.05 5.94 0.62
N ILE A 5 18.07 5.28 -0.01
CA ILE A 5 16.66 5.70 0.02
C ILE A 5 16.10 5.64 1.44
N GLU A 6 16.49 4.63 2.23
CA GLU A 6 16.03 4.50 3.63
C GLU A 6 16.53 5.66 4.52
N LYS A 7 17.74 6.17 4.26
CA LYS A 7 18.27 7.34 4.97
C LYS A 7 17.51 8.61 4.59
N ASP A 8 17.21 8.79 3.31
CA ASP A 8 16.47 9.96 2.82
C ASP A 8 15.04 9.97 3.38
N ILE A 9 14.39 8.81 3.41
CA ILE A 9 13.06 8.62 4.03
C ILE A 9 13.09 9.00 5.51
N ALA A 10 14.11 8.53 6.26
CA ALA A 10 14.26 8.86 7.67
C ALA A 10 14.50 10.36 7.89
N PHE A 11 15.32 10.98 7.04
CA PHE A 11 15.57 12.42 7.08
C PHE A 11 14.28 13.22 6.88
N ILE A 12 13.50 12.88 5.85
CA ILE A 12 12.21 13.55 5.55
C ILE A 12 11.22 13.36 6.71
N ALA A 13 11.09 12.13 7.22
CA ALA A 13 10.19 11.81 8.32
C ALA A 13 10.48 12.66 9.57
N HIS A 14 11.76 12.74 9.96
CA HIS A 14 12.17 13.51 11.13
C HIS A 14 12.03 15.01 10.95
N TYR A 15 12.20 15.53 9.73
CA TYR A 15 12.02 16.95 9.42
C TYR A 15 10.56 17.39 9.59
N TYR A 16 9.61 16.64 9.03
CA TYR A 16 8.19 17.01 9.04
C TYR A 16 7.40 16.51 10.26
N GLY A 17 7.84 15.41 10.88
CA GLY A 17 7.19 14.84 12.06
C GLY A 17 5.88 14.11 11.78
N TYR A 18 5.33 13.48 12.82
CA TYR A 18 4.22 12.52 12.70
C TYR A 18 2.93 13.12 12.15
N GLU A 19 2.52 14.30 12.62
CA GLU A 19 1.23 14.87 12.22
C GLU A 19 1.19 15.11 10.71
N ALA A 20 2.20 15.80 10.15
CA ALA A 20 2.29 16.06 8.72
C ALA A 20 2.37 14.76 7.91
N GLN A 21 3.25 13.83 8.30
CA GLN A 21 3.46 12.58 7.58
C GLN A 21 2.25 11.64 7.64
N SER A 22 1.49 11.65 8.74
CA SER A 22 0.24 10.88 8.85
C SER A 22 -0.86 11.41 7.92
N ARG A 23 -0.92 12.73 7.71
CA ARG A 23 -1.84 13.36 6.76
C ARG A 23 -1.42 13.08 5.32
N GLN A 24 -0.12 13.20 5.02
CA GLN A 24 0.41 12.84 3.71
C GLN A 24 0.05 11.39 3.37
N LEU A 25 0.26 10.45 4.30
CA LEU A 25 -0.13 9.05 4.09
C LEU A 25 -1.62 8.89 3.73
N ILE A 26 -2.51 9.67 4.34
CA ILE A 26 -3.95 9.65 4.01
C ILE A 26 -4.21 10.16 2.60
N GLU A 27 -3.52 11.22 2.19
CA GLU A 27 -3.61 11.80 0.84
C GLU A 27 -3.13 10.79 -0.21
N GLU A 28 -1.94 10.20 -0.04
CA GLU A 28 -1.39 9.20 -0.98
C GLU A 28 -2.30 7.95 -1.08
N MET A 29 -2.88 7.50 0.04
CA MET A 29 -3.84 6.39 0.00
C MET A 29 -5.12 6.76 -0.77
N ALA A 30 -5.54 8.01 -0.73
CA ALA A 30 -6.68 8.50 -1.50
C ALA A 30 -6.35 8.60 -3.00
N GLU A 31 -5.15 9.05 -3.36
CA GLU A 31 -4.67 9.11 -4.75
C GLU A 31 -4.50 7.71 -5.35
N LEU A 32 -3.90 6.77 -4.61
CA LEU A 32 -3.85 5.35 -4.98
C LEU A 32 -5.26 4.77 -5.21
N THR A 33 -6.21 5.09 -4.33
CA THR A 33 -7.61 4.65 -4.47
C THR A 33 -8.24 5.21 -5.75
N GLN A 34 -7.98 6.47 -6.08
CA GLN A 34 -8.48 7.09 -7.31
C GLN A 34 -7.88 6.43 -8.56
N SER A 35 -6.58 6.18 -8.57
CA SER A 35 -5.87 5.55 -9.69
C SER A 35 -6.34 4.12 -9.94
N ILE A 36 -6.54 3.31 -8.89
CA ILE A 36 -7.12 1.96 -9.01
C ILE A 36 -8.55 2.02 -9.57
N ASN A 37 -9.38 2.94 -9.07
CA ASN A 37 -10.76 3.10 -9.55
C ASN A 37 -10.82 3.56 -11.01
N LYS A 38 -9.90 4.42 -11.43
CA LYS A 38 -9.82 4.89 -12.82
C LYS A 38 -9.53 3.73 -13.77
N LYS A 39 -8.53 2.88 -13.44
CA LYS A 39 -8.24 1.66 -14.20
C LYS A 39 -9.47 0.74 -14.29
N TRP A 40 -10.10 0.47 -13.15
CA TRP A 40 -11.29 -0.39 -13.12
C TRP A 40 -12.43 0.17 -13.99
N ARG A 41 -12.71 1.48 -13.91
CA ARG A 41 -13.71 2.11 -14.79
C ARG A 41 -13.33 2.00 -16.26
N GLY A 42 -12.06 2.24 -16.61
CA GLY A 42 -11.57 2.10 -17.98
C GLY A 42 -11.85 0.72 -18.56
N GLU A 43 -11.61 -0.33 -17.76
CA GLU A 43 -11.84 -1.74 -18.15
C GLU A 43 -13.32 -2.12 -18.26
N ASN A 44 -14.18 -1.53 -17.43
CA ASN A 44 -15.60 -1.91 -17.35
C ASN A 44 -16.56 -1.00 -18.12
N THR A 45 -16.11 0.17 -18.60
CA THR A 45 -16.97 1.17 -19.27
C THR A 45 -16.54 1.52 -20.69
N GLY A 46 -15.42 0.94 -21.19
CA GLY A 46 -14.91 1.23 -22.52
C GLY A 46 -14.26 2.62 -22.67
N LEU A 47 -14.19 3.42 -21.61
CA LEU A 47 -13.49 4.72 -21.54
C LEU A 47 -11.98 4.57 -21.33
N TYR A 48 -11.40 3.51 -21.89
CA TYR A 48 -10.01 3.14 -21.67
C TYR A 48 -9.05 4.20 -22.23
N ARG A 49 -8.30 4.87 -21.36
CA ARG A 49 -7.31 5.88 -21.76
C ARG A 49 -5.96 5.26 -22.17
N GLY A 50 -5.73 3.98 -21.86
CA GLY A 50 -4.53 3.23 -22.22
C GLY A 50 -3.95 2.48 -21.02
N TYR A 51 -3.59 1.20 -21.20
CA TYR A 51 -3.08 0.32 -20.13
C TYR A 51 -1.87 0.92 -19.41
N TYR A 52 -0.94 1.43 -20.22
CA TYR A 52 0.37 1.86 -19.76
C TYR A 52 0.27 3.10 -18.86
N ASP A 53 -0.64 4.02 -19.17
CA ASP A 53 -0.84 5.23 -18.37
C ASP A 53 -1.46 4.91 -17.01
N ASP A 54 -2.46 4.04 -16.97
CA ASP A 54 -3.12 3.64 -15.71
C ASP A 54 -2.16 2.83 -14.82
N MET A 55 -1.37 1.92 -15.40
CA MET A 55 -0.38 1.15 -14.64
C MET A 55 0.76 2.03 -14.14
N LYS A 56 1.21 3.02 -14.93
CA LYS A 56 2.22 3.98 -14.51
C LYS A 56 1.73 4.79 -13.30
N ALA A 57 0.53 5.37 -13.39
CA ALA A 57 -0.06 6.12 -12.29
C ALA A 57 -0.16 5.25 -11.02
N ILE A 58 -0.75 4.06 -11.11
CA ILE A 58 -0.82 3.14 -9.95
C ILE A 58 0.56 2.81 -9.39
N THR A 59 1.59 2.66 -10.22
CA THR A 59 2.95 2.37 -9.75
C THR A 59 3.54 3.53 -8.96
N GLU A 60 3.33 4.77 -9.41
CA GLU A 60 3.74 5.99 -8.72
C GLU A 60 3.04 6.08 -7.35
N GLU A 61 1.70 5.98 -7.33
CA GLU A 61 0.93 6.05 -6.08
C GLU A 61 1.26 4.93 -5.08
N ILE A 62 1.59 3.72 -5.54
CA ILE A 62 2.06 2.64 -4.66
C ILE A 62 3.40 3.02 -4.03
N ALA A 63 4.31 3.62 -4.80
CA ALA A 63 5.61 4.04 -4.29
C ALA A 63 5.45 5.15 -3.24
N ASP A 64 4.57 6.12 -3.49
CA ASP A 64 4.32 7.24 -2.57
C ASP A 64 3.68 6.75 -1.26
N VAL A 65 2.69 5.84 -1.34
CA VAL A 65 2.12 5.17 -0.16
C VAL A 65 3.19 4.36 0.58
N GLN A 66 4.05 3.62 -0.11
CA GLN A 66 5.13 2.84 0.52
C GLN A 66 6.10 3.74 1.28
N ILE A 67 6.51 4.86 0.69
CA ILE A 67 7.39 5.85 1.32
C ILE A 67 6.72 6.40 2.59
N CYS A 68 5.46 6.83 2.49
CA CYS A 68 4.72 7.38 3.63
C CYS A 68 4.52 6.35 4.75
N ILE A 69 4.30 5.08 4.43
CA ILE A 69 4.22 3.99 5.42
C ILE A 69 5.56 3.84 6.14
N GLU A 70 6.69 3.87 5.44
CA GLU A 70 8.01 3.77 6.07
C GLU A 70 8.29 4.97 7.01
N GLN A 71 7.91 6.18 6.60
CA GLN A 71 8.04 7.38 7.43
C GLN A 71 7.18 7.28 8.69
N VAL A 72 5.91 6.87 8.56
CA VAL A 72 5.00 6.70 9.70
C VAL A 72 5.45 5.57 10.63
N LYS A 73 5.92 4.44 10.09
CA LYS A 73 6.50 3.35 10.89
C LYS A 73 7.66 3.84 11.73
N LEU A 74 8.60 4.57 11.12
CA LEU A 74 9.75 5.14 11.81
C LEU A 74 9.31 6.09 12.94
N LEU A 75 8.40 7.01 12.65
CA LEU A 75 7.94 8.03 13.60
C LEU A 75 7.14 7.44 14.78
N LEU A 76 6.49 6.29 14.59
CA LEU A 76 5.78 5.56 15.64
C LEU A 76 6.63 4.49 16.33
N GLY A 77 7.88 4.28 15.91
CA GLY A 77 8.74 3.22 16.43
C GLY A 77 8.24 1.80 16.10
N ILE A 78 7.48 1.64 15.02
CA ILE A 78 6.96 0.35 14.56
C ILE A 78 8.05 -0.35 13.74
N THR A 79 8.44 -1.54 14.18
CA THR A 79 9.47 -2.34 13.53
C THR A 79 8.89 -3.25 12.45
N ASP A 80 9.71 -3.59 11.45
CA ASP A 80 9.35 -4.58 10.42
C ASP A 80 8.93 -5.91 11.04
N LYS A 81 9.64 -6.36 12.07
CA LYS A 81 9.31 -7.61 12.78
C LYS A 81 7.90 -7.61 13.37
N GLN A 82 7.43 -6.46 13.89
CA GLN A 82 6.06 -6.34 14.40
C GLN A 82 5.04 -6.43 13.26
N ILE A 83 5.30 -5.74 12.13
CA ILE A 83 4.43 -5.79 10.95
C ILE A 83 4.39 -7.20 10.35
N GLU A 84 5.55 -7.84 10.18
CA GLU A 84 5.69 -9.20 9.65
C GLU A 84 4.87 -10.20 10.47
N SER A 85 5.03 -10.19 11.80
CA SER A 85 4.28 -11.10 12.70
C SER A 85 2.75 -10.94 12.57
N VAL A 86 2.28 -9.70 12.46
CA VAL A 86 0.85 -9.41 12.24
C VAL A 86 0.41 -9.83 10.83
N ALA A 87 1.23 -9.59 9.81
CA ALA A 87 0.95 -9.93 8.42
C ALA A 87 0.86 -11.46 8.24
N GLU A 88 1.82 -12.22 8.78
CA GLU A 88 1.82 -13.68 8.77
C GLU A 88 0.52 -14.25 9.36
N SER A 89 0.14 -13.77 10.54
CA SER A 89 -1.10 -14.18 11.22
C SER A 89 -2.35 -13.92 10.36
N LYS A 90 -2.42 -12.74 9.73
CA LYS A 90 -3.52 -12.38 8.82
C LYS A 90 -3.54 -13.28 7.57
N ILE A 91 -2.38 -13.52 6.95
CA ILE A 91 -2.25 -14.36 5.75
C ILE A 91 -2.65 -15.81 6.05
N ILE A 92 -2.21 -16.37 7.19
CA ILE A 92 -2.59 -17.72 7.62
C ILE A 92 -4.11 -17.84 7.74
N ARG A 93 -4.76 -16.84 8.37
CA ARG A 93 -6.21 -16.81 8.52
C ARG A 93 -6.94 -16.77 7.17
N GLU A 94 -6.54 -15.90 6.24
CA GLU A 94 -7.17 -15.83 4.93
C GLU A 94 -6.95 -17.11 4.12
N LYS A 95 -5.76 -17.73 4.18
CA LYS A 95 -5.50 -19.04 3.57
C LYS A 95 -6.42 -20.13 4.14
N SER A 96 -6.71 -20.09 5.45
CA SER A 96 -7.66 -21.03 6.08
C SER A 96 -9.08 -20.83 5.55
N ARG A 97 -9.56 -19.58 5.48
CA ARG A 97 -10.89 -19.23 4.93
C ARG A 97 -11.05 -19.70 3.49
N ILE A 98 -10.04 -19.50 2.65
CA ILE A 98 -10.06 -19.97 1.26
C ILE A 98 -10.18 -21.50 1.20
N ARG A 99 -9.44 -22.24 2.04
CA ARG A 99 -9.52 -23.71 2.08
C ARG A 99 -10.89 -24.19 2.55
N GLU A 100 -11.47 -23.55 3.56
CA GLU A 100 -12.80 -23.89 4.06
C GLU A 100 -13.88 -23.63 3.00
N ALA A 101 -13.84 -22.46 2.35
CA ALA A 101 -14.75 -22.12 1.27
C ALA A 101 -14.69 -23.16 0.14
N ARG A 102 -13.48 -23.56 -0.28
CA ARG A 102 -13.30 -24.60 -1.31
C ARG A 102 -13.85 -25.98 -0.91
N ARG A 103 -13.74 -26.38 0.37
CA ARG A 103 -14.33 -27.64 0.85
C ARG A 103 -15.86 -27.62 0.77
N LYS A 104 -16.49 -26.49 1.13
CA LYS A 104 -17.95 -26.31 1.07
C LYS A 104 -18.50 -26.27 -0.35
N THR A 105 -17.71 -25.86 -1.34
CA THR A 105 -18.14 -25.85 -2.76
C THR A 105 -18.13 -27.24 -3.39
N ILE A 106 -17.41 -28.21 -2.80
CA ILE A 106 -17.23 -29.58 -3.32
C ILE A 106 -18.15 -30.59 -2.60
N SER A 107 -18.65 -30.25 -1.42
CA SER A 107 -19.66 -31.03 -0.66
C SER A 107 -21.07 -30.69 -1.08
#